data_AF-A0A9E0GQB1-F1
#
_entry.id   AF-A0A9E0GQB1-F1
#
_cell.length_a   1.000
_cell.length_b   1.000
_cell.length_c   1.000
_cell.angle_alpha   90.00
_cell.angle_beta   90.00
_cell.angle_gamma   90.00
#
_symmetry.space_group_name_H-M   'P 1'
#
loop_
_entity.id
_entity.type
_entity.pdbx_description
1 polymer ?
#
loop_
_entity_poly.entity_id
_entity_poly.type
_entity_poly.pdbx_seq_one_letter_code
_entity_poly.pdbx_strand_id
1 'polypeptide(L)'
;MSKSEKRLYLANSLSQSWVMSYIGGNALFTILYLNSMDVDAWLGVFILLNIGLSLIAFLMAVRQKMYVPFWGYVGIAFAVFQFARLLWIPEEIVGSVRVLSAALLIMTGIAILVGSIICIKRSQERQQFIIDNNIDLATLQR
;
A
#
# COMPACT_ATOMS: atom_id res chain seq x y z
N MET A 1 -26.69 6.40 -18.48
CA MET A 1 -25.59 6.41 -17.49
C MET A 1 -24.59 7.52 -17.82
N SER A 2 -24.52 8.53 -16.97
CA SER A 2 -23.52 9.59 -17.00
C SER A 2 -22.09 9.01 -16.93
N LYS A 3 -21.09 9.71 -17.47
CA LYS A 3 -19.67 9.33 -17.34
C LYS A 3 -19.24 9.19 -15.87
N SER A 4 -19.84 9.97 -14.95
CA SER A 4 -19.56 9.89 -13.51
C SER A 4 -20.03 8.56 -12.92
N GLU A 5 -21.20 8.07 -13.34
CA GLU A 5 -21.80 6.83 -12.83
C GLU A 5 -21.02 5.61 -13.31
N LYS A 6 -20.60 5.58 -14.60
CA LYS A 6 -19.77 4.48 -15.12
C LYS A 6 -18.46 4.33 -14.35
N ARG A 7 -17.90 5.44 -13.87
CA ARG A 7 -16.64 5.45 -13.09
C ARG A 7 -16.77 4.74 -11.75
N LEU A 8 -17.96 4.69 -11.14
CA LEU A 8 -18.20 4.01 -9.86
C LEU A 8 -18.19 2.48 -9.97
N TYR A 9 -18.36 1.95 -11.19
CA TYR A 9 -18.34 0.50 -11.47
C TYR A 9 -17.00 0.01 -12.05
N LEU A 10 -16.11 0.92 -12.45
CA LEU A 10 -14.79 0.56 -12.95
C LEU A 10 -13.87 0.17 -11.78
N ALA A 11 -13.02 -0.83 -11.98
CA ALA A 11 -12.02 -1.25 -11.00
C ALA A 11 -11.13 -0.08 -10.54
N ASN A 12 -10.72 -0.09 -9.27
CA ASN A 12 -9.86 0.96 -8.71
C ASN A 12 -8.38 0.78 -9.11
N SER A 13 -8.09 0.89 -10.40
CA SER A 13 -6.74 0.71 -10.95
C SER A 13 -5.73 1.70 -10.37
N LEU A 14 -6.14 2.93 -10.06
CA LEU A 14 -5.25 3.95 -9.51
C LEU A 14 -4.75 3.56 -8.11
N SER A 15 -5.66 3.17 -7.21
CA SER A 15 -5.30 2.68 -5.87
C SER A 15 -4.40 1.46 -5.96
N GLN A 16 -4.74 0.52 -6.84
CA GLN A 16 -3.96 -0.68 -7.07
C GLN A 16 -2.53 -0.33 -7.52
N SER A 17 -2.36 0.56 -8.51
CA SER A 17 -1.04 0.96 -9.00
C SER A 17 -0.17 1.57 -7.91
N TRP A 18 -0.74 2.39 -7.02
CA TRP A 18 0.01 2.95 -5.90
C TRP A 18 0.50 1.89 -4.91
N VAL A 19 -0.33 0.88 -4.61
CA VAL A 19 0.08 -0.24 -3.76
C VAL A 19 1.12 -1.12 -4.47
N MET A 20 1.03 -1.30 -5.78
CA MET A 20 2.06 -2.00 -6.56
C MET A 20 3.40 -1.25 -6.55
N SER A 21 3.37 0.08 -6.63
CA SER A 21 4.57 0.92 -6.48
C SER A 21 5.21 0.76 -5.09
N TYR A 22 4.40 0.62 -4.03
CA TYR A 22 4.89 0.27 -2.70
C TYR A 22 5.65 -1.07 -2.71
N ILE A 23 5.10 -2.12 -3.34
CA ILE A 23 5.75 -3.44 -3.40
C ILE A 23 7.10 -3.34 -4.12
N GLY A 24 7.14 -2.68 -5.29
CA GLY A 24 8.37 -2.49 -6.05
C GLY A 24 9.42 -1.69 -5.27
N GLY A 25 9.02 -0.61 -4.61
CA GLY A 25 9.92 0.19 -3.78
C GLY A 25 10.39 -0.55 -2.53
N ASN A 26 9.54 -1.36 -1.89
CA ASN A 26 9.90 -2.16 -0.72
C ASN A 26 10.90 -3.27 -1.09
N ALA A 27 10.74 -3.88 -2.28
CA ALA A 27 11.72 -4.83 -2.81
C ALA A 27 13.07 -4.16 -3.08
N LEU A 28 13.07 -2.98 -3.72
CA LEU A 28 14.30 -2.22 -3.98
C LEU A 28 15.00 -1.81 -2.68
N PHE A 29 14.23 -1.32 -1.69
CA PHE A 29 14.74 -1.02 -0.35
C PHE A 29 15.39 -2.26 0.28
N THR A 30 14.70 -3.42 0.22
CA THR A 30 15.21 -4.67 0.79
C THR A 30 16.54 -5.07 0.15
N ILE A 31 16.65 -5.02 -1.18
CA ILE A 31 17.90 -5.36 -1.89
C ILE A 31 19.05 -4.43 -1.48
N LEU A 32 18.81 -3.12 -1.44
CA LEU A 32 19.84 -2.14 -1.07
C LEU A 32 20.30 -2.34 0.37
N TYR A 33 19.35 -2.54 1.28
CA TYR A 33 19.62 -2.73 2.68
C TYR A 33 20.40 -4.03 2.95
N LEU A 34 20.02 -5.13 2.27
CA LEU A 34 20.71 -6.42 2.37
C LEU A 34 22.17 -6.34 1.93
N ASN A 35 22.48 -5.56 0.89
CA ASN A 35 23.85 -5.39 0.42
C ASN A 35 24.73 -4.58 1.39
N SER A 36 24.14 -3.92 2.38
CA SER A 36 24.85 -3.08 3.36
C SER A 36 24.85 -3.65 4.78
N MET A 37 24.22 -4.79 5.00
CA MET A 37 24.04 -5.37 6.34
C MET A 37 25.00 -6.55 6.55
N ASP A 38 25.53 -6.68 7.75
CA ASP A 38 26.34 -7.83 8.13
C ASP A 38 25.51 -9.12 8.17
N VAL A 39 26.15 -10.25 7.91
CA VAL A 39 25.50 -11.56 7.85
C VAL A 39 25.30 -12.09 9.26
N ASP A 40 24.11 -11.88 9.82
CA ASP A 40 23.72 -12.35 11.15
C ASP A 40 22.31 -12.98 11.16
N ALA A 41 21.82 -13.38 12.34
CA ALA A 41 20.48 -13.95 12.49
C ALA A 41 19.35 -12.94 12.21
N TRP A 42 19.61 -11.63 12.38
CA TRP A 42 18.64 -10.56 12.12
C TRP A 42 18.38 -10.37 10.63
N LEU A 43 19.34 -10.68 9.78
CA LEU A 43 19.19 -10.69 8.32
C LEU A 43 17.99 -11.55 7.88
N GLY A 44 17.88 -12.77 8.42
CA GLY A 44 16.78 -13.69 8.09
C GLY A 44 15.41 -13.15 8.52
N VAL A 45 15.32 -12.58 9.72
CA VAL A 45 14.10 -11.95 10.24
C VAL A 45 13.69 -10.76 9.38
N PHE A 46 14.65 -9.92 8.99
CA PHE A 46 14.42 -8.77 8.11
C PHE A 46 13.86 -9.20 6.75
N ILE A 47 14.44 -10.22 6.11
CA ILE A 47 13.95 -10.74 4.83
C ILE A 47 12.52 -11.26 4.97
N LEU A 48 12.26 -12.11 5.96
CA LEU A 48 10.94 -12.69 6.20
C LEU A 48 9.88 -11.60 6.44
N LEU A 49 10.21 -10.58 7.22
CA LEU A 49 9.34 -9.43 7.44
C LEU A 49 9.00 -8.72 6.12
N ASN A 50 10.00 -8.40 5.29
CA ASN A 50 9.77 -7.71 4.02
C ASN A 50 8.96 -8.54 3.02
N ILE A 51 9.16 -9.86 2.98
CA ILE A 51 8.34 -10.79 2.19
C ILE A 51 6.89 -10.76 2.70
N GLY A 52 6.68 -10.89 4.02
CA GLY A 52 5.35 -10.84 4.62
C GLY A 52 4.61 -9.53 4.31
N LEU A 53 5.30 -8.39 4.44
CA LEU A 53 4.74 -7.08 4.08
C LEU A 53 4.35 -7.02 2.60
N SER A 54 5.19 -7.56 1.71
CA SER A 54 4.93 -7.57 0.27
C SER A 54 3.73 -8.45 -0.09
N LEU A 55 3.55 -9.60 0.57
CA LEU A 55 2.40 -10.48 0.38
C LEU A 55 1.10 -9.83 0.87
N ILE A 56 1.12 -9.20 2.04
CA ILE A 56 -0.05 -8.47 2.58
C ILE A 56 -0.39 -7.29 1.68
N ALA A 57 0.61 -6.53 1.22
CA ALA A 57 0.40 -5.43 0.29
C ALA A 57 -0.15 -5.91 -1.07
N PHE A 58 0.29 -7.07 -1.56
CA PHE A 58 -0.28 -7.67 -2.77
C PHE A 58 -1.75 -8.04 -2.59
N LEU A 59 -2.10 -8.71 -1.48
CA LEU A 59 -3.49 -9.01 -1.13
C LEU A 59 -4.31 -7.72 -1.02
N MET A 60 -3.75 -6.69 -0.41
CA MET A 60 -4.37 -5.38 -0.31
C MET A 60 -4.60 -4.74 -1.68
N ALA A 61 -3.63 -4.79 -2.60
CA ALA A 61 -3.78 -4.26 -3.96
C ALA A 61 -4.96 -4.93 -4.69
N VAL A 62 -5.09 -6.26 -4.57
CA VAL A 62 -6.19 -7.03 -5.16
C VAL A 62 -7.53 -6.66 -4.52
N ARG A 63 -7.58 -6.49 -3.19
CA ARG A 63 -8.83 -6.18 -2.47
C ARG A 63 -9.27 -4.72 -2.60
N GLN A 64 -8.33 -3.78 -2.65
CA GLN A 64 -8.63 -2.35 -2.90
C GLN A 64 -9.18 -2.12 -4.32
N LYS A 65 -8.81 -2.96 -5.30
CA LYS A 65 -9.43 -2.98 -6.64
C LYS A 65 -10.96 -3.15 -6.59
N MET A 66 -11.46 -3.89 -5.59
CA MET A 66 -12.87 -4.22 -5.37
C MET A 66 -13.59 -3.24 -4.43
N TYR A 67 -12.98 -2.11 -4.08
CA TYR A 67 -13.57 -1.09 -3.20
C TYR A 67 -13.93 -1.58 -1.81
N VAL A 68 -13.14 -2.49 -1.22
CA VAL A 68 -13.38 -2.93 0.17
C VAL A 68 -12.70 -1.94 1.13
N PRO A 69 -13.45 -1.13 1.91
CA PRO A 69 -12.90 -0.01 2.69
C PRO A 69 -11.97 -0.47 3.81
N PHE A 70 -12.21 -1.65 4.38
CA PHE A 70 -11.33 -2.27 5.39
C PHE A 70 -9.86 -2.30 4.95
N TRP A 71 -9.60 -2.66 3.69
CA TRP A 71 -8.24 -2.72 3.14
C TRP A 71 -7.62 -1.34 2.89
N GLY A 72 -8.42 -0.28 2.83
CA GLY A 72 -7.92 1.09 2.88
C GLY A 72 -7.36 1.42 4.27
N TYR A 73 -8.08 1.09 5.34
CA TYR A 73 -7.60 1.33 6.71
C TYR A 73 -6.36 0.49 7.05
N VAL A 74 -6.32 -0.77 6.63
CA VAL A 74 -5.12 -1.62 6.76
C VAL A 74 -3.92 -0.97 6.06
N GLY A 75 -4.13 -0.36 4.89
CA GLY A 75 -3.07 0.32 4.16
C GLY A 75 -2.58 1.61 4.83
N ILE A 76 -3.45 2.33 5.56
CA ILE A 76 -3.02 3.44 6.43
C ILE A 76 -2.12 2.92 7.57
N ALA A 77 -2.48 1.82 8.22
CA ALA A 77 -1.63 1.21 9.24
C ALA A 77 -0.26 0.79 8.66
N PHE A 78 -0.24 0.25 7.45
CA PHE A 78 1.00 -0.04 6.72
C PHE A 78 1.83 1.21 6.42
N ALA A 79 1.21 2.33 6.06
CA ALA A 79 1.91 3.59 5.86
C ALA A 79 2.61 4.05 7.15
N VAL A 80 1.87 4.04 8.27
CA VAL A 80 2.42 4.40 9.59
C VAL A 80 3.58 3.50 9.96
N PHE A 81 3.43 2.19 9.77
CA PHE A 81 4.52 1.24 9.99
C PHE A 81 5.73 1.53 9.10
N GLN A 82 5.52 1.83 7.82
CA GLN A 82 6.60 2.17 6.89
C GLN A 82 7.37 3.42 7.31
N PHE A 83 6.68 4.45 7.83
CA PHE A 83 7.34 5.63 8.39
C PHE A 83 8.06 5.32 9.71
N ALA A 84 7.49 4.46 10.56
CA ALA A 84 8.16 4.02 11.79
C ALA A 84 9.49 3.30 11.51
N ARG A 85 9.58 2.56 10.38
CA ARG A 85 10.83 1.91 9.95
C ARG A 85 11.97 2.87 9.66
N LEU A 86 11.72 4.17 9.44
CA LEU A 86 12.79 5.16 9.31
C LEU A 86 13.64 5.25 10.59
N LEU A 87 13.04 4.95 11.75
CA LEU A 87 13.73 4.93 13.04
C LEU A 87 14.59 3.67 13.24
N TRP A 88 14.46 2.67 12.35
CA TRP A 88 15.17 1.40 12.43
C TRP A 88 16.26 1.25 11.37
N ILE A 89 16.64 2.32 10.69
CA ILE A 89 17.81 2.30 9.79
C ILE A 89 19.08 2.27 10.67
N PRO A 90 19.93 1.23 10.57
CA PRO A 90 21.16 1.12 11.34
C PRO A 90 22.09 2.30 11.07
N GLU A 91 22.81 2.73 12.11
CA GLU A 91 23.76 3.83 12.00
C GLU A 91 24.99 3.47 11.14
N GLU A 92 25.27 2.17 11.04
CA GLU A 92 26.34 1.57 10.21
C GLU A 92 26.15 1.86 8.71
N ILE A 93 24.91 2.07 8.26
CA ILE A 93 24.62 2.50 6.89
C ILE A 93 24.88 3.99 6.81
N VAL A 94 25.99 4.39 6.17
CA VAL A 94 26.43 5.79 6.06
C VAL A 94 26.38 6.29 4.60
N GLY A 95 26.37 7.62 4.44
CA GLY A 95 26.48 8.27 3.14
C GLY A 95 25.25 8.08 2.23
N SER A 96 25.50 7.93 0.92
CA SER A 96 24.45 7.93 -0.11
C SER A 96 23.45 6.78 0.03
N VAL A 97 23.87 5.62 0.55
CA VAL A 97 22.99 4.45 0.74
C VAL A 97 21.94 4.71 1.82
N ARG A 98 22.32 5.40 2.90
CA ARG A 98 21.39 5.79 3.97
C ARG A 98 20.31 6.73 3.45
N VAL A 99 20.73 7.76 2.70
CA VAL A 99 19.83 8.74 2.10
C VAL A 99 18.88 8.08 1.11
N LEU A 100 19.39 7.19 0.25
CA LEU A 100 18.58 6.46 -0.72
C LEU A 100 17.56 5.53 -0.03
N SER A 101 17.99 4.82 1.02
CA SER A 101 17.12 3.93 1.79
C SER A 101 16.02 4.69 2.52
N ALA A 102 16.35 5.84 3.14
CA ALA A 102 15.37 6.71 3.77
C ALA A 102 14.38 7.29 2.75
N ALA A 103 14.87 7.75 1.59
CA ALA A 103 14.03 8.25 0.52
C ALA A 103 13.07 7.16 0.00
N LEU A 104 13.53 5.92 -0.15
CA LEU A 104 12.68 4.79 -0.55
C LEU A 104 11.60 4.49 0.49
N LEU A 105 11.94 4.47 1.78
CA LEU A 105 10.95 4.27 2.85
C LEU A 105 9.89 5.39 2.86
N ILE A 106 10.29 6.65 2.69
CA ILE A 106 9.36 7.78 2.59
C ILE A 106 8.46 7.65 1.36
N MET A 107 9.05 7.41 0.18
CA MET A 107 8.31 7.29 -1.08
C MET A 107 7.33 6.12 -1.06
N THR A 108 7.73 4.97 -0.51
CA THR A 108 6.84 3.80 -0.36
C THR A 108 5.75 4.06 0.67
N GLY A 109 6.07 4.72 1.79
CA GLY A 109 5.08 5.16 2.79
C GLY A 109 4.03 6.11 2.21
N ILE A 110 4.45 7.09 1.41
CA ILE A 110 3.53 7.99 0.68
C ILE A 110 2.69 7.21 -0.32
N ALA A 111 3.31 6.33 -1.12
CA ALA A 111 2.59 5.54 -2.13
C ALA A 111 1.46 4.72 -1.51
N ILE A 112 1.74 3.99 -0.44
CA ILE A 112 0.74 3.15 0.23
C ILE A 112 -0.33 3.99 0.93
N LEU A 113 0.03 5.14 1.51
CA LEU A 113 -0.92 6.08 2.12
C LEU A 113 -1.88 6.66 1.08
N VAL A 114 -1.35 7.18 -0.03
CA VAL A 114 -2.13 7.77 -1.12
C VAL A 114 -3.06 6.72 -1.75
N GLY A 115 -2.55 5.52 -2.04
CA GLY A 115 -3.37 4.41 -2.53
C GLY A 115 -4.54 4.12 -1.59
N SER A 116 -4.26 4.04 -0.30
CA SER A 116 -5.25 3.75 0.74
C SER A 116 -6.32 4.84 0.87
N ILE A 117 -5.94 6.12 0.84
CA ILE A 117 -6.88 7.25 0.87
C ILE A 117 -7.78 7.22 -0.37
N ILE A 118 -7.22 6.95 -1.56
CA ILE A 118 -8.00 6.83 -2.79
C ILE A 118 -9.02 5.69 -2.69
N CYS A 119 -8.64 4.55 -2.12
CA CYS A 119 -9.55 3.43 -1.89
C CYS A 119 -10.72 3.81 -0.98
N ILE A 120 -10.44 4.44 0.17
CA ILE A 120 -11.47 4.84 1.14
C ILE A 120 -12.41 5.85 0.51
N LYS A 121 -11.88 6.91 -0.10
CA LYS A 121 -12.68 7.96 -0.73
C LYS A 121 -13.61 7.39 -1.80
N ARG A 122 -13.09 6.57 -2.73
CA ARG A 122 -13.92 5.97 -3.77
C ARG A 122 -14.93 4.97 -3.24
N SER A 123 -14.60 4.22 -2.17
CA SER A 123 -15.53 3.32 -1.52
C SER A 123 -16.70 4.09 -0.91
N GLN A 124 -16.43 5.21 -0.24
CA GLN A 124 -17.45 6.09 0.33
C GLN A 124 -18.31 6.75 -0.75
N GLU A 125 -17.70 7.26 -1.83
CA GLU A 125 -18.42 7.81 -3.00
C GLU A 125 -19.39 6.77 -3.59
N ARG A 126 -18.95 5.50 -3.71
CA ARG A 126 -19.80 4.40 -4.22
C ARG A 126 -20.94 4.07 -3.26
N GLN A 127 -20.67 3.99 -1.96
CA GLN A 127 -21.70 3.71 -0.96
C GLN A 127 -22.76 4.81 -0.92
N GLN A 128 -22.34 6.07 -0.93
CA GLN A 128 -23.24 7.22 -0.94
C GLN A 128 -24.13 7.20 -2.19
N PHE A 129 -23.55 6.95 -3.37
CA PHE A 129 -24.32 6.86 -4.62
C PHE A 129 -25.38 5.74 -4.58
N ILE A 130 -25.07 4.59 -4.01
CA ILE A 130 -26.03 3.47 -3.86
C ILE A 130 -27.20 3.88 -2.97
N ILE A 131 -26.92 4.56 -1.85
CA ILE A 131 -27.93 5.05 -0.91
C ILE A 131 -28.81 6.11 -1.58
N ASP A 132 -28.19 7.12 -2.22
CA ASP A 132 -28.91 8.24 -2.83
C ASP A 132 -29.84 7.80 -3.98
N ASN A 133 -29.51 6.71 -4.67
CA ASN A 133 -30.27 6.19 -5.81
C ASN A 133 -31.15 4.98 -5.48
N ASN A 134 -31.28 4.60 -4.19
CA ASN A 134 -32.04 3.43 -3.74
C ASN A 134 -31.75 2.15 -4.55
N ILE A 135 -30.48 1.94 -4.93
CA ILE A 135 -30.09 0.74 -5.66
C ILE A 135 -30.04 -0.40 -4.64
N ASP A 136 -30.95 -1.36 -4.78
CA ASP A 136 -31.05 -2.49 -3.86
C ASP A 136 -29.72 -3.27 -3.82
N LEU A 137 -29.03 -3.21 -2.68
CA LEU A 137 -27.71 -3.81 -2.46
C LEU A 137 -27.67 -5.31 -2.79
N ALA A 138 -28.83 -5.98 -2.74
CA ALA A 138 -29.00 -7.38 -3.13
C ALA A 138 -28.69 -7.68 -4.60
N THR A 139 -28.84 -6.69 -5.50
CA THR A 139 -28.56 -6.87 -6.93
C THR A 139 -27.08 -6.74 -7.30
N LEU A 140 -26.25 -6.14 -6.43
CA LEU A 140 -24.83 -5.86 -6.70
C LEU A 140 -23.86 -6.92 -6.13
N GLN A 141 -24.38 -7.90 -5.37
CA GLN A 141 -23.58 -8.99 -4.79
C GLN A 141 -23.59 -10.29 -5.62
N ARG A 142 -24.26 -10.32 -6.78
CA ARG A 142 -24.23 -11.45 -7.72
C ARG A 142 -23.13 -11.33 -8.74
#